data_AF-A0A2V6HAL2-F1
#
_entry.id   AF-A0A2V6HAL2-F1
#
_cell.length_a   1.000
_cell.length_b   1.000
_cell.length_c   1.000
_cell.angle_alpha   90.00
_cell.angle_beta   90.00
_cell.angle_gamma   90.00
#
_symmetry.space_group_name_H-M   'P 1'
#
loop_
_entity.id
_entity.type
_entity.pdbx_description
1 polymer ?
#
loop_
_entity_poly.entity_id
_entity_poly.type
_entity_poly.pdbx_seq_one_letter_code
_entity_poly.pdbx_strand_id
1 'polypeptide(L)'
;MDGDWQRAAGKGTHATLSRFDMHNVLVAAGPNFKRGETDELPSGNVDLAPTILAILGIKSAASMDGRVLAEAMSASDGTPARAPNETMEASKKFPAGTWRQHLTLSQVGSTVYFDEGNGGFKR
;
A
#
# COMPACT_ATOMS: atom_id res chain seq x y z
N MET A 1 18.65 2.25 -8.51
CA MET A 1 18.30 1.15 -7.59
C MET A 1 18.92 -0.10 -8.16
N ASP A 2 20.04 -0.54 -7.58
CA ASP A 2 20.65 -1.83 -7.90
C ASP A 2 19.77 -2.91 -7.28
N GLY A 3 18.75 -3.32 -8.03
CA GLY A 3 17.88 -4.42 -7.64
C GLY A 3 18.68 -5.71 -7.61
N ASP A 4 18.31 -6.59 -6.69
CA ASP A 4 18.83 -7.93 -6.52
C ASP A 4 18.36 -8.90 -7.64
N TRP A 5 18.38 -8.45 -8.89
CA TRP A 5 17.81 -9.14 -10.06
C TRP A 5 18.68 -10.28 -10.59
N GLN A 6 19.90 -10.45 -10.07
CA GLN A 6 20.85 -11.49 -10.49
C GLN A 6 20.79 -12.78 -9.65
N ARG A 7 19.75 -12.98 -8.84
CA ARG A 7 19.62 -14.21 -8.04
C ARG A 7 19.30 -15.42 -8.91
N ALA A 8 19.99 -16.53 -8.65
CA ALA A 8 19.67 -17.82 -9.25
C ALA A 8 18.27 -18.31 -8.83
N ALA A 9 17.68 -19.18 -9.63
CA ALA A 9 16.40 -19.83 -9.30
C ALA A 9 16.45 -20.45 -7.89
N GLY A 10 15.36 -20.27 -7.13
CA GLY A 10 15.24 -20.78 -5.76
C GLY A 10 15.92 -19.94 -4.67
N LYS A 11 16.45 -18.74 -4.99
CA LYS A 11 17.09 -17.86 -4.00
C LYS A 11 16.22 -16.75 -3.41
N GLY A 12 14.97 -16.63 -3.86
CA GLY A 12 14.00 -15.64 -3.39
C GLY A 12 14.41 -14.18 -3.68
N THR A 13 13.47 -13.35 -4.09
CA THR A 13 13.69 -11.90 -4.26
C THR A 13 12.39 -11.17 -3.95
N HIS A 14 12.48 -9.86 -3.72
CA HIS A 14 11.34 -8.96 -3.54
C HIS A 14 11.55 -7.70 -4.42
N ALA A 15 10.87 -6.60 -4.11
CA ALA A 15 10.92 -5.32 -4.82
C ALA A 15 10.23 -5.30 -6.19
N THR A 16 9.23 -6.16 -6.35
CA THR A 16 8.29 -6.15 -7.48
C THR A 16 6.99 -5.44 -7.10
N LEU A 17 6.14 -5.16 -8.08
CA LEU A 17 4.75 -4.73 -7.85
C LEU A 17 3.80 -5.94 -7.66
N SER A 18 4.32 -7.16 -7.50
CA SER A 18 3.46 -8.32 -7.25
C SER A 18 2.68 -8.16 -5.95
N ARG A 19 1.44 -8.65 -5.92
CA ARG A 19 0.64 -8.70 -4.68
C ARG A 19 1.36 -9.37 -3.51
N PHE A 20 2.27 -10.31 -3.80
CA PHE A 20 3.07 -11.00 -2.78
C PHE A 20 4.14 -10.11 -2.13
N ASP A 21 4.60 -9.06 -2.81
CA ASP A 21 5.56 -8.09 -2.27
C ASP A 21 4.84 -6.89 -1.63
N MET A 22 3.67 -6.52 -2.17
CA MET A 22 2.89 -5.35 -1.73
C MET A 22 2.05 -5.63 -0.48
N HIS A 23 1.45 -6.82 -0.38
CA HIS A 23 0.51 -7.15 0.69
C HIS A 23 1.20 -7.63 1.97
N ASN A 24 1.63 -6.68 2.81
CA ASN A 24 2.32 -6.92 4.08
C ASN A 24 1.35 -6.96 5.28
N VAL A 25 1.86 -7.34 6.46
CA VAL A 25 1.08 -7.37 7.71
C VAL A 25 1.53 -6.25 8.65
N LEU A 26 0.58 -5.46 9.12
CA LEU A 26 0.76 -4.51 10.23
C LEU A 26 0.09 -5.07 11.49
N VAL A 27 0.82 -5.10 12.60
CA VAL A 27 0.27 -5.43 13.93
C VAL A 27 0.45 -4.22 14.84
N ALA A 28 -0.65 -3.72 15.38
CA ALA A 28 -0.67 -2.61 16.32
C ALA A 28 -1.20 -3.06 17.68
N ALA A 29 -0.57 -2.63 18.76
CA ALA A 29 -0.99 -2.95 20.13
C ALA A 29 -0.71 -1.79 21.08
N GLY A 30 -1.69 -1.45 21.91
CA GLY A 30 -1.59 -0.37 22.87
C GLY A 30 -2.96 0.08 23.36
N PRO A 31 -3.03 0.96 24.37
CA PRO A 31 -4.29 1.45 24.93
C PRO A 31 -5.12 2.25 23.93
N ASN A 32 -4.49 2.83 22.90
CA ASN A 32 -5.15 3.64 21.88
C ASN A 32 -5.76 2.81 20.74
N PHE A 33 -5.43 1.52 20.62
CA PHE A 33 -5.95 0.64 19.56
C PHE A 33 -7.08 -0.25 20.06
N LYS A 34 -7.99 -0.61 19.15
CA LYS A 34 -9.04 -1.61 19.41
C LYS A 34 -8.39 -2.97 19.69
N ARG A 35 -9.05 -3.79 20.51
CA ARG A 35 -8.51 -5.11 20.94
C ARG A 35 -9.20 -6.24 20.20
N GLY A 36 -8.40 -7.19 19.70
CA GLY A 36 -8.92 -8.40 19.05
C GLY A 36 -9.64 -8.13 17.72
N GLU A 37 -9.38 -6.98 17.11
CA GLU A 37 -9.97 -6.58 15.84
C GLU A 37 -9.00 -6.83 14.69
N THR A 38 -9.58 -7.16 13.53
CA THR A 38 -8.88 -7.17 12.25
C THR A 38 -9.40 -6.01 11.42
N ASP A 39 -8.48 -5.18 10.91
CA ASP A 39 -8.80 -4.10 9.99
C ASP A 39 -8.40 -4.51 8.57
N GLU A 40 -9.39 -4.54 7.68
CA GLU A 40 -9.24 -4.90 6.27
C GLU A 40 -9.11 -3.67 5.36
N LEU A 41 -9.07 -2.45 5.94
CA LEU A 41 -8.79 -1.27 5.15
C LEU A 41 -7.32 -1.24 4.71
N PRO A 42 -7.05 -0.82 3.45
CA PRO A 42 -5.71 -0.58 2.98
C PRO A 42 -4.94 0.38 3.90
N SER A 43 -3.72 -0.03 4.24
CA SER A 43 -2.75 0.75 5.01
C SER A 43 -1.36 0.57 4.43
N GLY A 44 -0.45 1.48 4.75
CA GLY A 44 0.94 1.42 4.29
C GLY A 44 1.91 2.09 5.26
N ASN A 45 3.20 1.93 5.01
CA ASN A 45 4.26 2.49 5.87
C ASN A 45 4.15 4.01 6.04
N VAL A 46 3.59 4.71 5.03
CA VAL A 46 3.35 6.15 5.07
C VAL A 46 2.37 6.56 6.18
N ASP A 47 1.52 5.65 6.65
CA ASP A 47 0.50 5.89 7.68
C ASP A 47 1.06 5.77 9.12
N LEU A 48 2.27 5.21 9.27
CA LEU A 48 2.88 5.00 10.60
C LEU A 48 3.19 6.32 11.29
N ALA A 49 3.89 7.23 10.61
CA ALA A 49 4.25 8.52 11.17
C ALA A 49 3.03 9.36 11.61
N PRO A 50 2.01 9.62 10.76
CA PRO A 50 0.83 10.37 11.20
C PRO A 50 0.07 9.69 12.34
N THR A 51 -0.03 8.35 12.33
CA THR A 51 -0.70 7.61 13.41
C THR A 51 0.04 7.73 14.74
N ILE A 52 1.37 7.58 14.74
CA ILE A 52 2.19 7.73 15.96
C ILE A 52 2.11 9.15 16.51
N LEU A 53 2.20 10.18 15.65
CA LEU A 53 2.08 11.57 16.07
C LEU A 53 0.71 11.88 16.68
N ALA A 54 -0.36 11.32 16.12
CA ALA A 54 -1.71 11.45 16.66
C ALA A 54 -1.82 10.83 18.06
N ILE A 55 -1.25 9.64 18.28
CA ILE A 55 -1.21 8.99 19.61
C ILE A 55 -0.44 9.85 20.62
N LEU A 56 0.65 10.47 20.21
CA LEU A 56 1.49 11.33 21.06
C LEU A 56 0.91 12.74 21.28
N GLY A 57 -0.18 13.11 20.60
CA GLY A 57 -0.73 14.46 20.64
C GLY A 57 0.18 15.52 20.00
N ILE A 58 1.10 15.11 19.12
CA ILE A 58 2.06 16.00 18.45
C ILE A 58 1.48 16.44 17.10
N LYS A 59 1.41 17.76 16.88
CA LYS A 59 1.04 18.32 15.58
C LYS A 59 2.25 18.27 14.64
N SER A 60 2.07 17.67 13.47
CA SER A 60 3.10 17.73 12.42
C SER A 60 3.28 19.16 11.92
N ALA A 61 4.53 19.55 11.65
CA ALA A 61 4.85 20.82 11.00
C ALA A 61 4.74 20.76 9.46
N ALA A 62 4.67 19.55 8.89
CA ALA A 62 4.61 19.32 7.45
C ALA A 62 3.46 18.39 7.07
N SER A 63 2.98 18.52 5.83
CA SER A 63 2.08 17.53 5.23
C SER A 63 2.79 16.19 5.10
N MET A 64 2.05 15.10 5.33
CA MET A 64 2.52 13.73 5.13
C MET A 64 1.65 13.06 4.07
N ASP A 65 2.22 12.11 3.33
CA ASP A 65 1.51 11.38 2.28
C ASP A 65 0.45 10.42 2.85
N GLY A 66 0.73 9.86 4.03
CA GLY A 66 -0.16 8.94 4.73
C GLY A 66 -1.24 9.63 5.57
N ARG A 67 -2.13 8.79 6.10
CA ARG A 67 -3.24 9.19 6.97
C ARG A 67 -3.09 8.58 8.36
N VAL A 68 -3.84 9.12 9.31
CA VAL A 68 -4.04 8.44 10.59
C VAL A 68 -4.92 7.21 10.36
N LEU A 69 -4.49 6.04 10.85
CA LEU A 69 -5.30 4.81 10.87
C LEU A 69 -6.34 4.87 11.99
N ALA A 70 -7.20 5.88 11.94
CA ALA A 70 -8.16 6.19 12.98
C ALA A 70 -9.13 5.03 13.22
N GLU A 71 -9.52 4.31 12.17
CA GLU A 71 -10.41 3.15 12.22
C GLU A 71 -9.91 2.02 13.13
N ALA A 72 -8.59 1.91 13.32
CA ALA A 72 -7.97 0.94 14.22
C ALA A 72 -7.92 1.44 15.68
N MET A 73 -8.22 2.72 15.92
CA MET A 73 -8.11 3.36 17.23
C MET A 73 -9.43 3.27 18.03
N SER A 74 -9.30 3.16 19.36
CA SER A 74 -10.45 2.99 20.27
C SER A 74 -11.29 4.27 20.47
N ALA A 75 -10.73 5.44 20.18
CA ALA A 75 -11.35 6.75 20.44
C ALA A 75 -11.93 7.43 19.19
N SER A 76 -12.02 6.73 18.06
CA SER A 76 -12.51 7.30 16.80
C SER A 76 -13.96 6.92 16.51
N ASP A 77 -14.76 7.89 16.06
CA ASP A 77 -16.18 7.70 15.77
C ASP A 77 -16.50 7.37 14.30
N GLY A 78 -15.54 6.85 13.53
CA GLY A 78 -15.83 6.53 12.13
C GLY A 78 -14.77 5.70 11.42
N THR A 79 -15.25 4.78 10.59
CA THR A 79 -14.46 4.09 9.58
C THR A 79 -14.43 4.96 8.32
N PRO A 80 -13.25 5.31 7.78
CA PRO A 80 -13.17 6.11 6.56
C PRO A 80 -13.75 5.32 5.39
N ALA A 81 -14.34 6.04 4.43
CA ALA A 81 -14.86 5.41 3.23
C ALA A 81 -13.70 4.87 2.38
N ARG A 82 -13.80 3.60 2.01
CA ARG A 82 -12.95 2.95 1.01
C ARG A 82 -13.61 3.10 -0.36
N ALA A 83 -12.89 3.66 -1.32
CA ALA A 83 -13.35 3.70 -2.70
C ALA A 83 -13.21 2.30 -3.35
N PRO A 84 -13.97 2.00 -4.42
CA PRO A 84 -13.71 0.84 -5.25
C PRO A 84 -12.28 0.88 -5.80
N ASN A 85 -11.69 -0.30 -6.01
CA ASN A 85 -10.35 -0.40 -6.59
C ASN A 85 -10.37 0.13 -8.02
N GLU A 86 -9.28 0.78 -8.41
CA GLU A 86 -9.04 1.25 -9.77
C GLU A 86 -7.89 0.46 -10.38
N THR A 87 -8.05 0.00 -11.62
CA THR A 87 -6.96 -0.61 -12.39
C THR A 87 -6.61 0.31 -13.55
N MET A 88 -5.37 0.78 -13.56
CA MET A 88 -4.79 1.55 -14.65
C MET A 88 -4.04 0.61 -15.60
N GLU A 89 -4.17 0.81 -16.90
CA GLU A 89 -3.41 0.06 -17.91
C GLU A 89 -2.58 0.99 -18.78
N ALA A 90 -1.42 0.51 -19.21
CA ALA A 90 -0.61 1.18 -20.22
C ALA A 90 -0.05 0.15 -21.20
N SER A 91 0.10 0.54 -22.47
CA SER A 91 0.67 -0.32 -23.49
C SER A 91 1.59 0.43 -24.43
N LYS A 92 2.57 -0.28 -24.99
CA LYS A 92 3.51 0.26 -25.97
C LYS A 92 3.78 -0.76 -27.06
N LYS A 93 3.57 -0.35 -28.32
CA LYS A 93 3.86 -1.17 -29.49
C LYS A 93 5.33 -1.01 -29.89
N PHE A 94 5.94 -2.13 -30.27
CA PHE A 94 7.27 -2.24 -30.84
C PHE A 94 7.20 -3.06 -32.13
N PRO A 95 8.21 -3.00 -33.01
CA PRO A 95 8.23 -3.84 -34.22
C PRO A 95 8.11 -5.35 -33.93
N ALA A 96 8.62 -5.81 -32.79
CA ALA A 96 8.66 -7.22 -32.40
C ALA A 96 7.46 -7.68 -31.55
N GLY A 97 6.49 -6.81 -31.26
CA GLY A 97 5.37 -7.12 -30.37
C GLY A 97 4.87 -5.93 -29.55
N THR A 98 3.98 -6.19 -28.59
CA THR A 98 3.38 -5.17 -27.71
C THR A 98 3.68 -5.47 -26.25
N TRP A 99 4.17 -4.47 -25.53
CA TRP A 99 4.20 -4.48 -24.06
C TRP A 99 2.85 -4.00 -23.52
N ARG A 100 2.32 -4.70 -22.51
CA ARG A 100 1.17 -4.26 -21.71
C ARG A 100 1.52 -4.34 -20.24
N GLN A 101 1.08 -3.35 -19.46
CA GLN A 101 1.21 -3.33 -18.01
C GLN A 101 -0.09 -2.85 -17.37
N HIS A 102 -0.34 -3.31 -16.15
CA HIS A 102 -1.42 -2.82 -15.31
C HIS A 102 -0.91 -2.46 -13.91
N LEU A 103 -1.64 -1.60 -13.22
CA LEU A 103 -1.47 -1.24 -11.82
C LEU A 103 -2.85 -1.14 -11.17
N THR A 104 -3.10 -1.92 -10.13
CA THR A 104 -4.31 -1.88 -9.32
C THR A 104 -4.05 -1.07 -8.06
N LEU A 105 -4.96 -0.16 -7.77
CA LEU A 105 -4.91 0.82 -6.71
C LEU A 105 -6.12 0.68 -5.80
N SER A 106 -5.91 0.89 -4.51
CA SER A 106 -6.97 1.12 -3.54
C SER A 106 -6.87 2.55 -3.00
N GLN A 107 -8.00 3.12 -2.58
CA GLN A 107 -8.02 4.45 -1.96
C GLN A 107 -8.89 4.47 -0.71
N VAL A 108 -8.37 5.08 0.36
CA VAL A 108 -9.09 5.33 1.61
C VAL A 108 -8.98 6.83 1.92
N GLY A 109 -10.12 7.53 1.94
CA GLY A 109 -10.10 8.98 1.98
C GLY A 109 -9.33 9.57 0.79
N SER A 110 -8.25 10.30 1.04
CA SER A 110 -7.36 10.86 0.02
C SER A 110 -6.08 10.05 -0.21
N THR A 111 -5.84 8.99 0.57
CA THR A 111 -4.58 8.22 0.50
C THR A 111 -4.74 7.06 -0.46
N VAL A 112 -3.77 6.92 -1.38
CA VAL A 112 -3.73 5.89 -2.42
C VAL A 112 -2.71 4.82 -2.03
N TYR A 113 -3.10 3.57 -2.23
CA TYR A 113 -2.31 2.37 -1.95
C TYR A 113 -2.14 1.55 -3.22
N PHE A 114 -0.97 0.93 -3.37
CA PHE A 114 -0.67 0.05 -4.51
C PHE A 114 -0.96 -1.39 -4.10
N ASP A 115 -1.94 -2.01 -4.76
CA ASP A 115 -2.36 -3.38 -4.44
C ASP A 115 -1.51 -4.39 -5.20
N GLU A 116 -1.37 -4.18 -6.51
CA GLU A 116 -0.50 -4.97 -7.37
C GLU A 116 -0.26 -4.31 -8.72
N GLY A 117 0.77 -4.73 -9.44
CA GLY A 117 1.01 -4.38 -10.83
C GLY A 117 1.88 -5.44 -11.51
N ASN A 118 1.62 -5.66 -12.79
CA ASN A 118 2.39 -6.60 -13.58
C ASN A 118 2.39 -6.16 -15.06
N GLY A 119 3.30 -6.74 -15.85
CA GLY A 119 3.39 -6.50 -17.27
C GLY A 119 3.98 -7.66 -18.04
N GLY A 120 3.72 -7.66 -19.34
CA GLY A 120 4.18 -8.71 -20.22
C GLY A 120 4.34 -8.23 -21.66
N PHE A 121 5.24 -8.91 -22.36
CA PHE A 121 5.46 -8.72 -23.79
C PHE A 121 4.75 -9.82 -24.58
N LYS A 122 3.93 -9.43 -25.54
CA LYS A 122 3.30 -10.35 -26.50
C LYS A 122 3.90 -10.08 -27.89
N ARG A 123 4.53 -11.09 -28.48
CA ARG A 123 5.03 -11.07 -29.87
C ARG A 123 3.87 -11.02 -30.85
#